data_AF-A0A7Y3J6V8-F1
#
_entry.id   AF-A0A7Y3J6V8-F1
#
_cell.length_a   1.000
_cell.length_b   1.000
_cell.length_c   1.000
_cell.angle_alpha   90.00
_cell.angle_beta   90.00
_cell.angle_gamma   90.00
#
_symmetry.space_group_name_H-M   'P 1'
#
loop_
_entity.id
_entity.type
_entity.pdbx_description
1 polymer ?
#
loop_
_entity_poly.entity_id
_entity_poly.type
_entity_poly.pdbx_seq_one_letter_code
_entity_poly.pdbx_strand_id
1 'polypeptide(L)'
;MTTLIIGLCLFLGTHSLAMVAPGLRASVRARLGERGWKAAYALVSLLGFVLIVHGFGLARRAPVVLYTPPPWMRHVTFLFMLPVFPLLIAAYLPGRIKAATKHPMLTAVKFWAFAHL
;
A
#
# COMPACT_ATOMS: atom_id res chain seq x y z
N MET A 1 12.05 -16.22 0.94
CA MET A 1 12.16 -14.79 1.33
C MET A 1 12.49 -13.89 0.17
N THR A 2 13.45 -14.25 -0.70
CA THR A 2 13.82 -13.49 -1.91
C THR A 2 12.64 -13.06 -2.78
N THR A 3 11.70 -13.96 -3.09
CA THR A 3 10.50 -13.61 -3.90
C THR A 3 9.65 -12.51 -3.27
N LEU A 4 9.46 -12.56 -1.94
CA LEU A 4 8.71 -11.55 -1.20
C LEU A 4 9.42 -10.20 -1.22
N ILE A 5 10.74 -10.19 -1.01
CA ILE A 5 11.56 -8.97 -1.03
C ILE A 5 11.52 -8.32 -2.41
N ILE A 6 11.69 -9.11 -3.48
CA ILE A 6 11.59 -8.61 -4.87
C ILE A 6 10.20 -8.01 -5.12
N GLY A 7 9.14 -8.70 -4.70
CA GLY A 7 7.77 -8.20 -4.80
C GLY A 7 7.58 -6.86 -4.09
N LEU A 8 8.09 -6.72 -2.85
CA LEU A 8 8.08 -5.47 -2.09
C LEU A 8 8.85 -4.35 -2.79
N CYS A 9 10.06 -4.63 -3.29
CA CYS A 9 10.87 -3.65 -4.02
C CYS A 9 10.15 -3.14 -5.28
N LEU A 10 9.55 -4.03 -6.06
CA LEU A 10 8.80 -3.64 -7.26
C LEU A 10 7.55 -2.83 -6.91
N PHE A 11 6.74 -3.32 -5.98
CA PHE A 11 5.48 -2.69 -5.61
C PHE A 11 5.71 -1.31 -4.95
N LEU A 12 6.57 -1.23 -3.95
CA LEU A 12 6.86 0.02 -3.25
C LEU A 12 7.67 0.96 -4.14
N GLY A 13 8.66 0.46 -4.86
CA GLY A 13 9.49 1.26 -5.77
C GLY A 13 8.67 1.95 -6.86
N THR A 14 7.71 1.24 -7.47
CA THR A 14 6.80 1.84 -8.45
C THR A 14 5.94 2.95 -7.86
N HIS A 15 5.38 2.74 -6.66
CA HIS A 15 4.55 3.75 -5.98
C HIS A 15 5.35 4.97 -5.50
N SER A 16 6.61 4.78 -5.13
CA SER A 16 7.51 5.85 -4.67
C SER A 16 8.14 6.63 -5.82
N LEU A 17 8.09 6.14 -7.06
CA LEU A 17 8.76 6.76 -8.22
C LEU A 17 8.36 8.22 -8.45
N ALA A 18 7.09 8.57 -8.21
CA ALA A 18 6.60 9.93 -8.33
C ALA A 18 7.21 10.89 -7.28
N MET A 19 7.61 10.37 -6.12
CA MET A 19 8.19 11.14 -5.02
C MET A 19 9.72 11.22 -5.14
N VAL A 20 10.36 10.08 -5.45
CA VAL A 20 11.83 9.95 -5.44
C VAL A 20 12.47 10.43 -6.73
N ALA A 21 11.84 10.19 -7.89
CA ALA A 21 12.40 10.58 -9.19
C ALA A 21 11.32 11.17 -10.12
N PRO A 22 10.77 12.36 -9.79
CA PRO A 22 9.73 13.01 -10.60
C PRO A 22 10.18 13.27 -12.05
N GLY A 23 11.47 13.56 -12.28
CA GLY A 23 12.04 13.74 -13.62
C GLY A 23 12.03 12.47 -14.47
N LEU A 24 12.30 11.30 -13.87
CA LEU A 24 12.23 10.01 -14.55
C LEU A 24 10.78 9.68 -14.94
N ARG A 25 9.82 9.92 -14.03
CA ARG A 25 8.40 9.79 -14.35
C ARG A 25 8.00 10.69 -15.51
N ALA A 26 8.44 11.96 -15.51
CA ALA A 26 8.11 12.92 -16.55
C ALA A 26 8.67 12.50 -17.91
N SER A 27 9.94 12.07 -17.96
CA SER A 27 10.59 11.65 -19.21
C SER A 27 9.97 10.38 -19.80
N VAL A 28 9.65 9.40 -18.95
CA VAL A 28 8.98 8.15 -19.38
C VAL A 28 7.56 8.44 -19.84
N ARG A 29 6.81 9.30 -19.13
CA ARG A 29 5.46 9.72 -19.56
C ARG A 29 5.50 10.47 -20.89
N ALA A 30 6.52 11.30 -21.13
CA ALA A 30 6.68 12.00 -22.41
C ALA A 30 6.94 11.02 -23.58
N ARG A 31 7.66 9.92 -23.33
CA ARG A 31 7.96 8.89 -24.35
C ARG A 31 6.80 7.93 -24.62
N LEU A 32 6.12 7.45 -23.56
CA LEU A 32 5.08 6.43 -23.65
C LEU A 32 3.66 7.01 -23.79
N GLY A 33 3.51 8.33 -23.60
CA GLY A 33 2.22 8.96 -23.40
C GLY A 33 1.55 8.56 -22.09
N GLU A 34 0.40 9.16 -21.80
CA GLU A 34 -0.31 8.93 -20.54
C GLU A 34 -0.83 7.50 -20.38
N ARG A 35 -1.40 6.92 -21.45
CA ARG A 35 -1.93 5.55 -21.42
C ARG A 35 -0.82 4.52 -21.28
N GLY A 36 0.28 4.67 -22.02
CA GLY A 36 1.43 3.77 -21.94
C GLY A 36 2.08 3.81 -20.55
N TRP A 37 2.24 5.01 -19.97
CA TRP A 37 2.71 5.16 -18.59
C TRP A 37 1.79 4.46 -17.58
N LYS A 38 0.47 4.68 -17.65
CA LYS A 38 -0.49 4.05 -16.73
C LYS A 38 -0.49 2.52 -16.86
N ALA A 39 -0.39 1.99 -18.08
CA ALA A 39 -0.31 0.55 -18.34
C ALA A 39 0.99 -0.06 -17.76
N ALA A 40 2.14 0.56 -18.03
CA ALA A 40 3.42 0.11 -17.48
C ALA A 40 3.43 0.15 -15.94
N TYR A 41 2.94 1.24 -15.36
CA TYR A 41 2.78 1.37 -13.92
C TYR A 41 1.91 0.26 -13.34
N ALA A 42 0.71 0.05 -13.91
CA ALA A 42 -0.23 -0.97 -13.45
C ALA A 42 0.36 -2.38 -13.57
N LEU A 43 1.04 -2.70 -14.67
CA LEU A 43 1.64 -4.01 -14.91
C LEU A 43 2.73 -4.32 -13.90
N VAL A 44 3.66 -3.38 -13.67
CA VAL A 44 4.76 -3.59 -12.72
C VAL A 44 4.24 -3.65 -11.28
N SER A 45 3.27 -2.80 -10.92
CA SER A 45 2.62 -2.86 -9.61
C SER A 45 1.86 -4.19 -9.41
N LEU A 46 1.15 -4.69 -10.42
CA LEU A 46 0.43 -5.96 -10.35
C LEU A 46 1.41 -7.14 -10.21
N LEU A 47 2.48 -7.14 -11.00
CA LEU A 47 3.53 -8.15 -10.89
C LEU A 47 4.15 -8.15 -9.48
N GLY A 48 4.52 -6.99 -8.96
CA GLY A 48 5.02 -6.84 -7.60
C GLY A 48 4.03 -7.38 -6.55
N PHE A 49 2.75 -7.07 -6.70
CA PHE A 49 1.69 -7.55 -5.81
C PHE A 49 1.54 -9.08 -5.85
N VAL A 50 1.52 -9.70 -7.04
CA VAL A 50 1.46 -11.16 -7.20
C VAL A 50 2.67 -11.83 -6.52
N LEU A 51 3.86 -11.26 -6.69
CA LEU A 51 5.08 -11.76 -6.04
C LEU A 51 5.02 -11.63 -4.51
N ILE A 52 4.42 -10.55 -3.98
CA ILE A 52 4.19 -10.40 -2.54
C ILE A 52 3.26 -11.50 -2.03
N VAL A 53 2.11 -11.72 -2.70
CA VAL A 53 1.13 -12.74 -2.30
C VAL A 53 1.76 -14.13 -2.32
N HIS A 54 2.43 -14.49 -3.41
CA HIS A 54 3.08 -15.79 -3.54
C HIS A 54 4.25 -15.95 -2.56
N GLY A 55 5.11 -14.94 -2.46
CA GLY A 55 6.27 -14.94 -1.57
C GLY A 55 5.88 -15.03 -0.11
N PHE A 56 4.82 -14.34 0.31
CA PHE A 56 4.24 -14.47 1.66
C PHE A 56 3.64 -15.86 1.88
N GLY A 57 2.94 -16.41 0.88
CA GLY A 57 2.43 -17.79 0.91
C GLY A 57 3.51 -18.85 1.13
N LEU A 58 4.70 -18.66 0.56
CA LEU A 58 5.86 -19.50 0.83
C LEU A 58 6.43 -19.25 2.24
N ALA A 59 6.55 -17.98 2.63
CA ALA A 59 7.13 -17.57 3.91
C ALA A 59 6.36 -18.11 5.12
N ARG A 60 5.03 -18.14 5.04
CA ARG A 60 4.16 -18.57 6.14
C ARG A 60 4.12 -20.08 6.39
N ARG A 61 4.77 -20.91 5.54
CA ARG A 61 4.78 -22.37 5.71
C ARG A 61 5.66 -22.84 6.87
N ALA A 62 6.69 -22.06 7.18
CA ALA A 62 7.57 -22.30 8.33
C ALA A 62 7.72 -20.98 9.10
N PRO A 63 6.66 -20.53 9.80
CA PRO A 63 6.66 -19.23 10.44
C PRO A 63 7.60 -19.23 11.65
N VAL A 64 8.43 -18.19 11.76
CA VAL A 64 9.17 -17.88 12.99
C VAL A 64 8.28 -16.97 13.83
N VAL A 65 7.92 -17.40 15.03
CA VAL A 65 7.13 -16.58 15.94
C VAL A 65 8.04 -15.49 16.52
N LEU A 66 7.84 -14.26 16.07
CA LEU A 66 8.60 -13.09 16.55
C LEU A 66 7.94 -12.44 17.77
N TYR A 67 6.61 -12.47 17.83
CA TYR A 67 5.81 -11.83 18.86
C TYR A 67 4.44 -12.51 18.98
N THR A 68 3.93 -12.65 20.20
CA THR A 68 2.56 -13.09 20.46
C THR A 68 1.83 -11.97 21.19
N PRO A 69 0.84 -11.31 20.55
CA PRO A 69 0.13 -10.21 21.18
C PRO A 69 -0.76 -10.68 22.33
N PRO A 70 -0.87 -9.89 23.42
CA PRO A 70 -1.88 -10.12 24.44
C PRO A 70 -3.31 -10.16 23.84
N PRO A 71 -4.24 -10.97 24.37
CA PRO A 71 -5.58 -11.13 23.79
C PRO A 71 -6.39 -9.83 23.68
N TRP A 72 -6.13 -8.83 24.54
CA TRP A 72 -6.83 -7.55 24.51
C TRP A 72 -6.43 -6.66 23.33
N MET A 73 -5.25 -6.86 22.74
CA MET A 73 -4.71 -6.04 21.65
C MET A 73 -5.60 -6.05 20.40
N ARG A 74 -6.33 -7.15 20.17
CA ARG A 74 -7.31 -7.25 19.07
C ARG A 74 -8.39 -6.17 19.13
N HIS A 75 -8.79 -5.74 20.34
CA HIS A 75 -9.81 -4.69 20.49
C HIS A 75 -9.24 -3.33 20.12
N VAL A 76 -7.95 -3.10 20.37
CA VAL A 76 -7.23 -1.90 19.92
C VAL A 76 -7.15 -1.87 18.39
N THR A 77 -6.82 -3.00 17.76
CA THR A 77 -6.86 -3.12 16.29
C THR A 77 -8.26 -2.81 15.74
N PHE A 78 -9.33 -3.35 16.33
CA PHE A 78 -10.69 -3.04 15.89
C PHE A 78 -11.05 -1.56 16.07
N LEU A 79 -10.65 -0.94 17.18
CA LEU A 79 -10.84 0.49 17.42
C LEU A 79 -10.17 1.34 16.33
N PHE A 80 -8.92 1.02 15.97
CA PHE A 80 -8.21 1.73 14.90
C PHE A 80 -8.77 1.43 13.49
N MET A 81 -9.41 0.29 13.28
CA MET A 81 -10.06 -0.03 12.01
C MET A 81 -11.38 0.73 11.80
N LEU A 82 -12.03 1.22 12.86
CA LEU A 82 -13.26 2.02 12.75
C LEU A 82 -13.12 3.25 11.83
N PRO A 83 -12.09 4.11 11.96
CA PRO A 83 -11.91 5.23 11.05
C PRO A 83 -11.37 4.84 9.66
N VAL A 84 -10.72 3.67 9.51
CA VAL A 84 -10.06 3.28 8.25
C VAL A 84 -11.05 3.22 7.09
N PHE A 85 -12.17 2.51 7.24
CA PHE A 85 -13.14 2.34 6.15
C PHE A 85 -13.88 3.65 5.77
N PRO A 86 -14.38 4.47 6.72
CA PRO A 86 -14.93 5.77 6.40
C PRO A 86 -13.93 6.69 5.70
N LEU A 87 -12.66 6.68 6.11
CA LEU A 87 -11.61 7.48 5.45
C LEU A 87 -11.30 7.00 4.03
N LEU A 88 -11.27 5.69 3.79
CA LEU A 88 -11.12 5.13 2.45
C LEU A 88 -12.25 5.56 1.52
N ILE A 89 -13.50 5.48 2.00
CA ILE A 89 -14.67 5.93 1.23
C ILE A 89 -14.61 7.45 1.00
N ALA A 90 -14.27 8.22 2.03
CA ALA A 90 -14.14 9.67 1.95
C ALA A 90 -13.02 10.14 1.00
N ALA A 91 -12.09 9.28 0.58
CA ALA A 91 -11.12 9.63 -0.46
C ALA A 91 -11.82 9.93 -1.79
N TYR A 92 -12.90 9.20 -2.09
CA TYR A 92 -13.61 9.25 -3.37
C TYR A 92 -14.86 10.12 -3.35
N LEU A 93 -15.45 10.36 -2.18
CA LEU A 93 -16.65 11.19 -2.03
C LEU A 93 -16.32 12.60 -1.52
N PRO A 94 -16.99 13.65 -2.04
CA PRO A 94 -16.90 14.98 -1.43
C PRO A 94 -17.59 15.00 -0.06
N GLY A 95 -17.07 15.78 0.90
CA GLY A 95 -17.68 15.91 2.21
C GLY A 95 -16.76 16.50 3.28
N ARG A 96 -17.29 16.67 4.50
CA ARG A 96 -16.56 17.28 5.63
C ARG A 96 -15.33 16.48 6.04
N ILE A 97 -15.39 15.15 5.97
CA ILE A 97 -14.26 14.26 6.29
C ILE A 97 -13.09 14.50 5.34
N LYS A 98 -13.37 14.60 4.03
CA LYS A 98 -12.36 14.89 3.00
C LYS A 98 -11.73 16.27 3.19
N ALA A 99 -12.55 17.27 3.47
CA ALA A 99 -12.09 18.63 3.74
C ALA A 99 -11.20 18.71 4.99
N ALA A 100 -11.60 18.06 6.09
CA ALA A 100 -10.86 18.08 7.34
C ALA A 100 -9.52 17.32 7.26
N THR A 101 -9.50 16.16 6.60
CA THR A 101 -8.31 15.29 6.57
C THR A 101 -7.35 15.58 5.43
N LYS A 102 -7.77 16.31 4.39
CA LYS A 102 -7.04 16.69 3.15
C LYS A 102 -6.63 15.49 2.28
N HIS A 103 -6.05 14.45 2.86
CA HIS A 103 -5.65 13.20 2.21
C HIS A 103 -6.26 11.98 2.91
N PRO A 104 -7.59 11.74 2.78
CA PRO A 104 -8.28 10.65 3.49
C PRO A 104 -7.64 9.28 3.29
N MET A 105 -7.23 8.97 2.05
CA MET A 105 -6.55 7.72 1.70
C MET A 105 -5.24 7.54 2.48
N LEU A 106 -4.40 8.57 2.55
CA LEU A 106 -3.13 8.50 3.27
C LEU A 106 -3.36 8.33 4.77
N THR A 107 -4.33 9.05 5.32
CA THR A 107 -4.72 8.93 6.73
C THR A 107 -5.24 7.53 7.04
N ALA A 108 -6.07 6.95 6.17
CA ALA A 108 -6.56 5.58 6.31
C ALA A 108 -5.41 4.56 6.31
N VAL A 109 -4.48 4.66 5.36
CA VAL A 109 -3.32 3.75 5.26
C VAL A 109 -2.43 3.83 6.49
N LYS A 110 -2.24 5.03 7.08
CA LYS A 110 -1.50 5.19 8.34
C LYS A 110 -2.17 4.47 9.50
N PHE A 111 -3.47 4.66 9.69
CA PHE A 111 -4.23 3.95 10.73
C PHE A 111 -4.21 2.45 10.53
N TRP A 112 -4.40 1.99 9.29
CA TRP A 112 -4.34 0.57 8.95
C TRP A 112 -2.97 -0.03 9.25
N ALA A 113 -1.89 0.60 8.81
CA ALA A 113 -0.53 0.11 9.04
C ALA A 113 -0.19 0.05 10.53
N PHE A 114 -0.59 1.08 11.30
CA PHE A 114 -0.38 1.08 12.75
C PHE A 114 -1.15 -0.02 13.46
N ALA A 115 -2.38 -0.30 13.04
CA ALA A 115 -3.23 -1.32 13.64
C ALA A 115 -2.75 -2.77 13.40
N HIS A 116 -1.86 -2.97 12.41
CA HIS A 116 -1.35 -4.28 11.98
C HIS A 116 0.15 -4.49 12.27
N LEU A 117 0.76 -3.62 13.08
CA LEU A 117 2.08 -3.86 13.68
C LEU A 117 1.99 -4.95 14.75
#